data_AF-A0A369T4B3-F1
#
_entry.id   AF-A0A369T4B3-F1
#
_cell.length_a   1.000
_cell.length_b   1.000
_cell.length_c   1.000
_cell.angle_alpha   90.00
_cell.angle_beta   90.00
_cell.angle_gamma   90.00
#
_symmetry.space_group_name_H-M   'P 1'
#
loop_
_entity.id
_entity.type
_entity.pdbx_description
1 polymer ?
#
loop_
_entity_poly.entity_id
_entity_poly.type
_entity_poly.pdbx_seq_one_letter_code
_entity_poly.pdbx_strand_id
1 'polypeptide(L)'
;MGRGDAPPISMIEPSLREALVLFGLFKLSPRQKAVLTLTLKYENKLSASSMAKIANEELKIPLSSFWFALRDLRRLKLIEFGDGDPIRLTEAGKVIAQALSGVRWW
;
A
#
# COMPACT_ATOMS: atom_id res chain seq x y z
N MET A 1 0.48 11.61 -24.89
CA MET A 1 -0.10 10.37 -24.31
C MET A 1 -0.28 10.63 -22.82
N GLY A 2 -1.52 10.87 -22.39
CA GLY A 2 -1.81 11.38 -21.05
C GLY A 2 -1.48 10.35 -19.96
N ARG A 3 -0.82 10.80 -18.90
CA ARG A 3 -0.83 10.07 -17.62
C ARG A 3 -2.29 9.91 -17.23
N GLY A 4 -2.75 8.67 -17.15
CA GLY A 4 -4.01 8.35 -16.49
C GLY A 4 -3.82 8.57 -15.00
N ASP A 5 -3.78 9.83 -14.58
CA ASP A 5 -3.83 10.19 -13.18
C ASP A 5 -5.20 9.72 -12.69
N ALA A 6 -5.18 8.73 -11.79
CA ALA A 6 -6.40 8.23 -11.17
C ALA A 6 -7.15 9.42 -10.53
N PRO A 7 -8.50 9.44 -10.62
CA PRO A 7 -9.29 10.55 -10.12
C PRO A 7 -8.95 10.82 -8.65
N PRO A 8 -8.88 12.11 -8.22
CA PRO A 8 -8.58 12.43 -6.84
C PRO A 8 -9.59 11.77 -5.89
N ILE A 9 -9.16 11.44 -4.67
CA ILE A 9 -9.97 10.71 -3.67
C ILE A 9 -11.37 11.34 -3.48
N SER A 10 -11.50 12.66 -3.59
CA SER A 10 -12.76 13.41 -3.49
C SER A 10 -13.76 13.15 -4.63
N MET A 11 -13.34 12.48 -5.70
CA MET A 11 -14.16 12.10 -6.87
C MET A 11 -14.47 10.60 -6.92
N ILE A 12 -14.02 9.82 -5.93
CA ILE A 12 -14.37 8.39 -5.84
C ILE A 12 -15.79 8.30 -5.28
N GLU A 13 -16.69 7.66 -6.04
CA GLU A 13 -18.05 7.40 -5.57
C GLU A 13 -18.03 6.70 -4.21
N PRO A 14 -18.88 7.11 -3.23
CA PRO A 14 -18.85 6.55 -1.89
C PRO A 14 -18.95 5.01 -1.84
N SER A 15 -19.74 4.42 -2.73
CA SER A 15 -19.89 2.96 -2.89
C SER A 15 -18.59 2.28 -3.33
N LEU A 16 -17.87 2.88 -4.27
CA LEU A 16 -16.57 2.37 -4.72
C LEU A 16 -15.51 2.51 -3.62
N ARG A 17 -15.53 3.62 -2.88
CA ARG A 17 -14.65 3.82 -1.72
C ARG A 17 -14.89 2.74 -0.66
N GLU A 18 -16.16 2.48 -0.32
CA GLU A 18 -16.53 1.43 0.64
C GLU A 18 -16.08 0.04 0.16
N ALA A 19 -16.31 -0.28 -1.12
CA ALA A 19 -15.87 -1.54 -1.70
C ALA A 19 -14.35 -1.72 -1.63
N LEU A 20 -13.57 -0.67 -1.90
CA LEU A 20 -12.11 -0.70 -1.75
C LEU A 20 -11.68 -0.92 -0.30
N VAL A 21 -12.33 -0.26 0.65
CA VAL A 21 -12.05 -0.45 2.08
C VAL A 21 -12.35 -1.88 2.52
N LEU A 22 -13.50 -2.44 2.14
CA LEU A 22 -13.86 -3.82 2.44
C LEU A 22 -12.88 -4.81 1.79
N PHE A 23 -12.44 -4.55 0.55
CA PHE A 23 -11.39 -5.32 -0.10
C PHE A 23 -10.09 -5.28 0.72
N GLY A 24 -9.66 -4.08 1.13
CA GLY A 24 -8.49 -3.88 1.98
C GLY A 24 -8.57 -4.65 3.30
N LEU A 25 -9.73 -4.61 3.96
CA LEU A 25 -9.95 -5.24 5.26
C LEU A 25 -10.05 -6.76 5.19
N PHE A 26 -10.72 -7.30 4.17
CA PHE A 26 -11.06 -8.73 4.15
C PHE A 26 -10.26 -9.56 3.14
N LYS A 27 -9.64 -8.95 2.13
CA LYS A 27 -8.91 -9.67 1.07
C LYS A 27 -7.40 -9.52 1.15
N LEU A 28 -6.90 -8.42 1.70
CA LEU A 28 -5.46 -8.28 1.93
C LEU A 28 -5.02 -9.10 3.15
N SER A 29 -3.92 -9.82 3.00
CA SER A 29 -3.26 -10.49 4.11
C SER A 29 -2.71 -9.48 5.13
N PRO A 30 -2.49 -9.88 6.41
CA PRO A 30 -1.89 -9.00 7.41
C PRO A 30 -0.56 -8.38 6.97
N ARG A 31 0.27 -9.14 6.25
CA ARG A 31 1.55 -8.66 5.70
C ARG A 31 1.35 -7.59 4.62
N GLN A 32 0.39 -7.77 3.73
CA GLN A 32 0.08 -6.77 2.70
C GLN A 32 -0.47 -5.48 3.34
N LYS A 33 -1.38 -5.60 4.32
CA LYS A 33 -1.88 -4.45 5.10
C LYS A 33 -0.76 -3.71 5.81
N ALA A 34 0.17 -4.43 6.42
CA ALA A 34 1.33 -3.87 7.09
C ALA A 34 2.24 -3.10 6.11
N VAL A 35 2.61 -3.70 4.98
CA VAL A 35 3.44 -3.04 3.96
C VAL A 35 2.74 -1.81 3.38
N LEU A 36 1.44 -1.89 3.12
CA LEU A 36 0.66 -0.77 2.58
C LEU A 36 0.58 0.39 3.58
N THR A 37 0.34 0.09 4.86
CA THR A 37 0.32 1.09 5.95
C THR A 37 1.70 1.70 6.18
N LEU A 38 2.76 0.89 6.10
CA LEU A 38 4.15 1.36 6.19
C LEU A 38 4.48 2.30 5.03
N THR A 39 4.02 1.96 3.82
CA THR A 39 4.20 2.81 2.63
C THR A 39 3.50 4.15 2.80
N LEU A 40 2.30 4.19 3.39
CA LEU A 40 1.61 5.44 3.74
C LEU A 40 2.41 6.27 4.76
N LYS A 41 2.95 5.64 5.81
CA LYS A 41 3.73 6.31 6.87
C LYS A 41 4.97 7.04 6.31
N TYR A 42 5.67 6.43 5.36
CA TYR A 42 6.93 6.95 4.81
C TYR A 42 6.80 7.63 3.45
N GLU A 43 5.60 7.67 2.86
CA GLU A 43 5.21 8.34 1.62
C GLU A 43 6.36 8.94 0.77
N ASN A 44 6.89 8.15 -0.18
CA ASN A 44 7.95 8.55 -1.11
C ASN A 44 9.32 8.93 -0.51
N LYS A 45 9.52 8.83 0.81
CA LYS A 45 10.78 9.22 1.47
C LYS A 45 11.86 8.14 1.44
N LEU A 46 11.46 6.88 1.24
CA LEU A 46 12.35 5.72 1.39
C LEU A 46 12.33 4.83 0.16
N SER A 47 13.52 4.33 -0.20
CA SER A 47 13.66 3.25 -1.17
C SER A 47 12.97 1.96 -0.68
N ALA A 48 12.64 1.07 -1.62
CA ALA A 48 12.08 -0.24 -1.29
C ALA A 48 13.01 -1.05 -0.36
N SER A 49 14.32 -0.99 -0.56
CA SER A 49 15.31 -1.67 0.28
C SER A 49 15.35 -1.11 1.70
N SER A 50 15.30 0.21 1.87
CA SER A 50 15.22 0.84 3.20
C SER A 50 13.93 0.46 3.91
N MET A 51 12.81 0.42 3.18
CA MET A 51 11.52 0.03 3.74
C MET A 51 11.48 -1.45 4.14
N ALA A 52 12.16 -2.33 3.39
CA ALA A 52 12.31 -3.74 3.75
C ALA A 52 13.05 -3.93 5.08
N LYS A 53 14.09 -3.13 5.35
CA LYS A 53 14.81 -3.13 6.62
C LYS A 53 13.90 -2.71 7.78
N ILE A 54 13.19 -1.61 7.61
CA ILE A 54 12.24 -1.12 8.62
C ILE A 54 11.13 -2.15 8.90
N ALA A 55 10.57 -2.76 7.86
CA ALA A 55 9.55 -3.81 8.02
C ALA A 55 10.08 -5.02 8.80
N ASN A 56 11.36 -5.34 8.64
CA ASN A 56 12.00 -6.41 9.41
C ASN A 56 12.24 -6.02 10.87
N GLU A 57 12.73 -4.80 11.11
CA GLU A 57 13.08 -4.32 12.45
C GLU A 57 11.83 -4.06 13.30
N GLU A 58 10.88 -3.27 12.78
CA GLU A 58 9.67 -2.82 13.48
C GLU A 58 8.59 -3.90 13.52
N LEU A 59 8.39 -4.63 12.41
CA LEU A 59 7.22 -5.52 12.24
C LEU A 59 7.59 -7.01 12.16
N LYS A 60 8.88 -7.34 12.31
CA LYS A 60 9.42 -8.72 12.20
C LYS A 60 9.04 -9.42 10.88
N ILE A 61 8.84 -8.65 9.82
CA ILE A 61 8.55 -9.20 8.48
C ILE A 61 9.87 -9.61 7.83
N PRO A 62 10.07 -10.88 7.45
CA PRO A 62 11.29 -11.30 6.74
C PRO A 62 11.41 -10.60 5.38
N LEU A 63 12.65 -10.33 4.94
CA LEU A 63 12.92 -9.67 3.65
C LEU A 63 12.18 -10.32 2.48
N SER A 64 12.24 -11.65 2.37
CA SER A 64 11.54 -12.40 1.31
C SER A 64 10.03 -12.18 1.35
N SER A 65 9.44 -12.20 2.55
CA SER A 65 8.01 -11.94 2.75
C SER A 65 7.62 -10.50 2.39
N PHE A 66 8.48 -9.52 2.69
CA PHE A 66 8.28 -8.14 2.28
C PHE A 66 8.23 -8.03 0.75
N TRP A 67 9.22 -8.61 0.05
CA TRP A 67 9.26 -8.56 -1.41
C TRP A 67 8.08 -9.28 -2.07
N PHE A 68 7.62 -10.40 -1.51
CA PHE A 68 6.40 -11.06 -1.98
C PHE A 68 5.16 -10.17 -1.80
N ALA A 69 4.98 -9.58 -0.61
CA ALA A 69 3.88 -8.67 -0.36
C ALA A 69 3.90 -7.46 -1.30
N LEU A 70 5.08 -6.87 -1.51
CA LEU A 70 5.28 -5.73 -2.40
C LEU A 70 4.93 -6.08 -3.86
N ARG A 71 5.41 -7.24 -4.35
CA ARG A 71 5.08 -7.73 -5.69
C ARG A 71 3.57 -7.92 -5.85
N ASP A 72 2.92 -8.52 -4.86
CA ASP A 72 1.49 -8.83 -4.93
C ASP A 72 0.64 -7.55 -4.85
N LEU A 73 1.02 -6.57 -4.02
CA LEU A 73 0.37 -5.25 -3.98
C LEU A 73 0.52 -4.49 -5.31
N ARG A 74 1.67 -4.61 -5.98
CA ARG A 74 1.89 -4.03 -7.32
C ARG A 74 1.01 -4.71 -8.37
N ARG A 75 0.84 -6.04 -8.30
CA ARG A 75 -0.09 -6.79 -9.18
C ARG A 75 -1.54 -6.33 -8.99
N LEU A 76 -1.93 -6.01 -7.76
CA LEU A 76 -3.24 -5.45 -7.41
C LEU A 76 -3.38 -3.95 -7.76
N LYS A 77 -2.36 -3.32 -8.37
CA LYS A 77 -2.36 -1.88 -8.71
C LYS A 77 -2.58 -0.97 -7.51
N LEU A 78 -2.18 -1.40 -6.31
CA LEU A 78 -2.25 -0.59 -5.09
C LEU A 78 -0.99 0.23 -4.85
N ILE A 79 0.13 -0.19 -5.44
CA ILE A 79 1.42 0.49 -5.36
C ILE A 79 2.15 0.51 -6.69
N GLU A 80 3.10 1.44 -6.79
CA GLU A 80 4.04 1.58 -7.90
C GLU A 80 5.45 1.76 -7.36
N PHE A 81 6.44 1.13 -7.99
CA PHE A 81 7.86 1.36 -7.71
C PHE A 81 8.72 0.92 -8.90
N GLY A 82 9.84 1.63 -9.10
CA GLY A 82 10.89 1.33 -10.07
C GLY A 82 12.22 0.99 -9.37
N ASP A 83 13.24 0.66 -10.15
CA ASP A 83 14.58 0.38 -9.61
C ASP A 83 15.20 1.68 -9.07
N GLY A 84 15.45 1.71 -7.76
CA GLY A 84 15.97 2.90 -7.06
C GLY A 84 14.91 3.93 -6.65
N ASP A 85 13.68 3.79 -7.11
CA ASP A 85 12.59 4.71 -6.78
C ASP A 85 11.91 4.36 -5.44
N PRO A 86 11.37 5.36 -4.74
CA PRO A 86 10.50 5.13 -3.60
C PRO A 86 9.24 4.36 -3.98
N ILE A 87 8.72 3.57 -3.03
CA ILE A 87 7.42 2.92 -3.19
C ILE A 87 6.33 3.99 -3.05
N ARG A 88 5.46 4.07 -4.06
CA ARG A 88 4.32 5.01 -4.11
C ARG A 88 3.00 4.26 -3.99
N LEU A 89 2.05 4.84 -3.26
CA LEU A 89 0.67 4.36 -3.26
C LEU A 89 -0.06 4.92 -4.48
N THR A 90 -0.83 4.08 -5.17
CA THR A 90 -1.87 4.57 -6.10
C THR A 90 -3.03 5.18 -5.31
N GLU A 91 -3.97 5.86 -5.96
CA GLU A 91 -5.14 6.42 -5.27
C GLU A 91 -5.97 5.34 -4.55
N ALA A 92 -6.17 4.17 -5.19
CA ALA A 92 -6.80 3.02 -4.53
C ALA A 92 -5.99 2.53 -3.31
N GLY A 93 -4.66 2.47 -3.45
CA GLY A 93 -3.76 2.14 -2.35
C GLY A 93 -3.85 3.12 -1.18
N LYS A 94 -3.93 4.43 -1.46
CA LYS A 94 -4.08 5.48 -0.44
C LYS A 94 -5.39 5.34 0.31
N VAL A 95 -6.51 5.16 -0.39
CA VAL A 95 -7.84 4.96 0.24
C VAL A 95 -7.80 3.78 1.20
N ILE A 96 -7.26 2.65 0.76
CA ILE A 96 -7.16 1.44 1.59
C ILE A 96 -6.23 1.68 2.78
N ALA A 97 -5.04 2.23 2.56
CA ALA A 97 -4.06 2.46 3.61
C ALA A 97 -4.57 3.42 4.69
N GLN A 98 -5.26 4.48 4.29
CA GLN A 98 -5.88 5.45 5.21
C GLN A 98 -7.03 4.83 6.01
N ALA A 99 -7.82 3.95 5.39
CA ALA A 99 -8.84 3.22 6.13
C ALA A 99 -8.20 2.28 7.16
N LEU A 100 -7.15 1.55 6.77
CA LEU A 100 -6.42 0.64 7.65
C LEU A 100 -5.71 1.33 8.82
N SER A 101 -5.30 2.59 8.71
CA SER A 101 -4.68 3.32 9.83
C SER A 101 -5.68 3.69 10.93
N GLY A 102 -6.98 3.71 10.62
CA GLY A 102 -8.06 4.05 11.55
C GLY A 102 -8.73 2.87 12.24
N VAL A 103 -8.35 1.62 11.94
CA VAL A 103 -8.97 0.42 12.51
C VAL A 103 -7.95 -0.64 12.91
N ARG A 104 -8.28 -1.41 13.95
CA ARG A 104 -7.46 -2.54 14.39
C ARG A 104 -7.76 -3.77 13.54
N TRP A 105 -6.82 -4.13 12.66
CA TRP A 105 -6.91 -5.30 11.77
C TRP A 105 -5.88 -6.40 12.10
N TRP A 106 -5.19 -6.26 13.24
CA TRP A 106 -4.19 -7.19 13.78
C TRP A 106 -4.51 -7.59 15.23
#